data_AF-A0A0S7ZN70-F1
#
_entry.id   AF-A0A0S7ZN70-F1
#
_cell.length_a   1.000
_cell.length_b   1.000
_cell.length_c   1.000
_cell.angle_alpha   90.00
_cell.angle_beta   90.00
_cell.angle_gamma   90.00
#
_symmetry.space_group_name_H-M   'P 1'
#
loop_
_entity.id
_entity.type
_entity.pdbx_description
1 polymer ?
#
loop_
_entity_poly.entity_id
_entity_poly.type
_entity_poly.pdbx_seq_one_letter_code
_entity_poly.pdbx_strand_id
1 'polypeptide(L)'
;MKVREREVFLFSWLAFSFTCATYAALPESSVSQTQDWELVRTVTSPYGNPNNLVLIPEFKKQDRDYYKAIGLKLCGENGPCSVYFWTDKVHIPFSANMPVKNLWEMTATYEAHPNYKEAQTRLACWLYKDRESGEAAKCFYMPGKKYWQQSQQ
;
A
#
# COMPACT_ATOMS: atom_id res chain seq x y z
N MET A 1 -35.51 62.15 6.03
CA MET A 1 -36.93 61.92 5.68
C MET A 1 -37.01 60.84 4.60
N LYS A 2 -38.03 59.96 4.67
CA LYS A 2 -38.35 58.77 3.83
C LYS A 2 -37.44 57.54 4.05
N VAL A 3 -37.79 56.58 4.93
CA VAL A 3 -38.89 55.55 4.89
C VAL A 3 -38.66 54.59 3.71
N ARG A 4 -38.01 53.43 3.94
CA ARG A 4 -38.54 52.12 4.39
C ARG A 4 -39.02 51.31 3.18
N GLU A 5 -38.46 50.12 2.98
CA GLU A 5 -39.23 48.94 2.59
C GLU A 5 -38.46 47.67 2.93
N ARG A 6 -39.11 46.83 3.73
CA ARG A 6 -38.67 45.52 4.19
C ARG A 6 -39.38 44.52 3.29
N GLU A 7 -38.65 43.65 2.61
CA GLU A 7 -39.26 42.46 2.03
C GLU A 7 -39.09 41.29 2.99
N VAL A 8 -40.25 40.85 3.49
CA VAL A 8 -40.48 39.70 4.34
C VAL A 8 -40.65 38.51 3.41
N PHE A 9 -39.64 37.65 3.29
CA PHE A 9 -39.82 36.36 2.64
C PHE A 9 -40.30 35.32 3.66
N LEU A 10 -41.62 35.21 3.73
CA LEU A 10 -42.34 34.06 4.27
C LEU A 10 -42.21 32.90 3.27
N PHE A 11 -41.30 31.97 3.50
CA PHE A 11 -41.35 30.67 2.82
C PHE A 11 -41.83 29.58 3.79
N SER A 12 -43.09 29.25 3.52
CA SER A 12 -43.89 28.11 3.91
C SER A 12 -43.08 26.86 4.29
N TRP A 13 -43.35 26.39 5.52
CA TRP A 13 -42.92 25.10 6.03
C TRP A 13 -43.72 23.98 5.33
N LEU A 14 -43.12 23.33 4.34
CA LEU A 14 -43.59 22.03 3.87
C LEU A 14 -43.02 20.96 4.80
N ALA A 15 -43.85 20.48 5.70
CA ALA A 15 -43.58 19.32 6.53
C ALA A 15 -43.52 18.06 5.64
N PHE A 16 -42.32 17.73 5.16
CA PHE A 16 -42.02 16.41 4.60
C PHE A 16 -41.95 15.42 5.76
N SER A 17 -43.03 14.66 5.95
CA SER A 17 -43.02 13.47 6.82
C SER A 17 -42.11 12.43 6.19
N PHE A 18 -40.81 12.48 6.52
CA PHE A 18 -39.86 11.42 6.23
C PHE A 18 -40.24 10.22 7.12
N THR A 19 -40.99 9.27 6.57
CA THR A 19 -41.10 7.92 7.11
C THR A 19 -39.71 7.31 7.07
N CYS A 20 -39.01 7.36 8.19
CA CYS A 20 -37.73 6.70 8.39
C CYS A 20 -37.99 5.19 8.38
N ALA A 21 -37.91 4.58 7.19
CA ALA A 21 -37.84 3.13 7.07
C ALA A 21 -36.56 2.71 7.78
N THR A 22 -36.71 2.17 8.98
CA THR A 22 -35.64 1.52 9.73
C THR A 22 -35.25 0.26 8.98
N TYR A 23 -34.35 0.41 8.00
CA TYR A 23 -33.56 -0.71 7.52
C TYR A 23 -32.72 -1.17 8.69
N ALA A 24 -33.16 -2.24 9.35
CA ALA A 24 -32.33 -2.98 10.26
C ALA A 24 -31.12 -3.44 9.44
N ALA A 25 -29.98 -2.77 9.63
CA ALA A 25 -28.72 -3.19 9.06
C ALA A 25 -28.48 -4.61 9.56
N LEU A 26 -28.62 -5.58 8.66
CA LEU A 26 -28.21 -6.95 8.93
C LEU A 26 -26.74 -6.87 9.35
N PRO A 27 -26.34 -7.54 10.44
CA PRO A 27 -24.94 -7.56 10.84
C PRO A 27 -24.14 -8.07 9.64
N GLU A 28 -23.28 -7.21 9.10
CA GLU A 28 -22.27 -7.59 8.13
C GLU A 28 -21.54 -8.78 8.73
N SER A 29 -21.87 -9.96 8.21
CA SER A 29 -21.17 -11.19 8.53
C SER A 29 -19.70 -10.87 8.28
N SER A 30 -18.92 -10.85 9.35
CA SER A 30 -17.49 -10.67 9.29
C SER A 30 -16.93 -11.84 8.48
N VAL A 31 -16.87 -11.65 7.17
CA VAL A 31 -16.12 -12.52 6.27
C VAL A 31 -14.72 -12.48 6.86
N SER A 32 -14.36 -13.57 7.53
CA SER A 32 -13.00 -13.82 7.98
C SER A 32 -12.15 -13.72 6.72
N GLN A 33 -11.53 -12.55 6.52
CA GLN A 33 -10.67 -12.31 5.37
C GLN A 33 -9.57 -13.34 5.48
N THR A 34 -9.68 -14.38 4.67
CA THR A 34 -8.66 -15.41 4.60
C THR A 34 -7.39 -14.69 4.17
N GLN A 35 -6.39 -14.66 5.04
CA GLN A 35 -5.16 -13.95 4.79
C GLN A 35 -4.51 -14.54 3.52
N ASP A 36 -4.41 -13.73 2.48
CA ASP A 36 -3.96 -14.14 1.14
C ASP A 36 -2.45 -13.98 0.93
N TRP A 37 -1.72 -13.57 1.97
CA TRP A 37 -0.27 -13.42 2.01
C TRP A 37 0.37 -14.21 3.16
N GLU A 38 1.63 -14.58 3.00
CA GLU A 38 2.40 -15.38 3.96
C GLU A 38 3.64 -14.59 4.43
N LEU A 39 3.82 -14.42 5.75
CA LEU A 39 5.12 -14.07 6.32
C LEU A 39 6.01 -15.32 6.26
N VAL A 40 6.90 -15.39 5.27
CA VAL A 40 7.75 -16.56 5.06
C VAL A 40 8.82 -16.65 6.14
N ARG A 41 9.41 -15.51 6.52
CA ARG A 41 10.38 -15.40 7.63
C ARG A 41 10.68 -13.95 7.99
N THR A 42 11.25 -13.77 9.17
CA THR A 42 11.91 -12.53 9.58
C THR A 42 13.40 -12.80 9.72
N VAL A 43 14.23 -11.96 9.09
CA VAL A 43 15.69 -12.00 9.21
C VAL A 43 16.18 -10.71 9.83
N THR A 44 17.25 -10.75 10.61
CA THR A 44 17.82 -9.55 11.23
C THR A 44 18.85 -8.92 10.30
N SER A 45 18.70 -7.63 10.03
CA SER A 45 19.69 -6.86 9.27
C SER A 45 21.00 -6.70 10.06
N PRO A 46 22.12 -6.33 9.40
CA PRO A 46 23.38 -6.04 10.09
C PRO A 46 23.28 -4.94 11.16
N TYR A 47 22.24 -4.11 11.09
CA TYR A 47 21.98 -3.02 12.04
C TYR A 47 21.02 -3.41 13.19
N GLY A 48 20.65 -4.69 13.29
CA GLY A 48 19.74 -5.18 14.33
C GLY A 48 18.25 -5.01 14.02
N ASN A 49 17.89 -4.38 12.90
CA ASN A 49 16.50 -4.15 12.52
C ASN A 49 15.88 -5.38 11.85
N PRO A 50 14.59 -5.69 12.10
CA PRO A 50 13.89 -6.79 11.44
C PRO A 50 13.60 -6.50 9.96
N ASN A 51 13.87 -7.50 9.12
CA ASN A 51 13.51 -7.57 7.72
C ASN A 51 12.51 -8.73 7.54
N ASN A 52 11.25 -8.39 7.33
CA ASN A 52 10.18 -9.35 7.08
C ASN A 52 10.14 -9.71 5.58
N LEU A 53 10.19 -10.99 5.26
CA LEU A 53 10.15 -11.49 3.89
C LEU A 53 8.78 -12.12 3.64
N VAL A 54 8.02 -11.54 2.71
CA VAL A 54 6.61 -11.84 2.52
C VAL A 54 6.35 -12.37 1.12
N LEU A 55 5.54 -13.42 1.05
CA LEU A 55 4.97 -13.93 -0.19
C LEU A 55 3.56 -13.35 -0.35
N ILE A 56 3.28 -12.74 -1.49
CA ILE A 56 1.99 -12.19 -1.87
C ILE A 56 1.45 -12.91 -3.11
N PRO A 57 0.13 -12.84 -3.39
CA PRO A 57 -0.39 -13.46 -4.60
C PRO A 57 -0.06 -12.59 -5.83
N GLU A 58 0.24 -13.24 -6.96
CA GLU A 58 0.70 -12.59 -8.20
C GLU A 58 -0.25 -11.49 -8.69
N PHE A 59 -1.58 -11.69 -8.55
CA PHE A 59 -2.57 -10.71 -8.99
C PHE A 59 -2.58 -9.40 -8.16
N LYS A 60 -1.92 -9.39 -6.99
CA LYS A 60 -1.75 -8.20 -6.15
C LYS A 60 -0.47 -7.42 -6.44
N LYS A 61 0.37 -7.86 -7.39
CA LYS A 61 1.73 -7.32 -7.53
C LYS A 61 1.82 -5.82 -7.84
N GLN A 62 0.76 -5.21 -8.41
CA GLN A 62 0.67 -3.78 -8.70
C GLN A 62 -0.16 -2.97 -7.68
N ASP A 63 -0.71 -3.61 -6.64
CA ASP A 63 -1.58 -2.98 -5.65
C ASP A 63 -0.73 -2.36 -4.51
N ARG A 64 -0.34 -1.09 -4.67
CA ARG A 64 0.51 -0.38 -3.70
C ARG A 64 -0.10 -0.34 -2.29
N ASP A 65 -1.39 -0.12 -2.19
CA ASP A 65 -2.08 0.02 -0.91
C ASP A 65 -2.15 -1.32 -0.18
N TYR A 66 -2.27 -2.42 -0.91
CA TYR A 66 -2.14 -3.77 -0.36
C TYR A 66 -0.78 -4.01 0.31
N TYR A 67 0.34 -3.65 -0.34
CA TYR A 67 1.66 -3.74 0.30
C TYR A 67 1.79 -2.84 1.53
N LYS A 68 1.26 -1.61 1.46
CA LYS A 68 1.28 -0.67 2.58
C LYS A 68 0.54 -1.23 3.78
N ALA A 69 -0.63 -1.85 3.57
CA ALA A 69 -1.43 -2.46 4.63
C ALA A 69 -0.68 -3.62 5.32
N ILE A 70 -0.01 -4.48 4.56
CA ILE A 70 0.82 -5.56 5.12
C ILE A 70 2.00 -4.99 5.90
N GLY A 71 2.69 -4.00 5.32
CA GLY A 71 3.81 -3.31 5.96
C GLY A 71 3.44 -2.69 7.30
N LEU A 72 2.31 -1.98 7.35
CA LEU A 72 1.78 -1.39 8.58
C LEU A 72 1.43 -2.47 9.62
N LYS A 73 0.82 -3.58 9.19
CA LYS A 73 0.48 -4.71 10.08
C LYS A 73 1.72 -5.38 10.68
N LEU A 74 2.82 -5.48 9.93
CA LEU A 74 4.05 -6.15 10.38
C LEU A 74 5.01 -5.24 11.14
N CYS A 75 5.14 -3.98 10.73
CA CYS A 75 6.14 -3.06 11.28
C CYS A 75 5.56 -2.04 12.26
N GLY A 76 4.24 -1.82 12.26
CA GLY A 76 3.63 -0.68 12.95
C GLY A 76 4.15 0.66 12.41
N GLU A 77 4.09 1.68 13.27
CA GLU A 77 4.39 3.07 12.88
C GLU A 77 5.78 3.57 13.34
N ASN A 78 6.37 2.99 14.39
CA ASN A 78 7.40 3.68 15.20
C ASN A 78 8.75 2.98 15.34
N GLY A 79 9.03 1.90 14.58
CA GLY A 79 10.29 1.16 14.66
C GLY A 79 11.03 1.08 13.33
N PRO A 80 12.37 1.01 13.32
CA PRO A 80 13.11 0.67 12.12
C PRO A 80 12.76 -0.76 11.71
N CYS A 81 12.00 -0.91 10.63
CA CYS A 81 11.48 -2.20 10.16
C CYS A 81 11.31 -2.16 8.65
N SER A 82 11.73 -3.24 7.99
CA SER A 82 11.58 -3.39 6.55
C SER A 82 10.73 -4.62 6.23
N VAL A 83 9.92 -4.51 5.18
CA VAL A 83 9.22 -5.63 4.56
C VAL A 83 9.60 -5.70 3.08
N TYR A 84 9.97 -6.88 2.64
CA TYR A 84 10.34 -7.18 1.27
C TYR A 84 9.38 -8.22 0.71
N PHE A 85 8.90 -7.99 -0.51
CA PHE A 85 7.78 -8.75 -1.07
C PHE A 85 8.17 -9.49 -2.35
N TRP A 86 7.70 -10.73 -2.47
CA TRP A 86 7.81 -11.57 -3.65
C TRP A 86 6.47 -12.20 -3.99
N THR A 87 6.31 -12.63 -5.24
CA THR A 87 5.17 -13.45 -5.67
C THR A 87 5.54 -14.91 -5.89
N ASP A 88 6.84 -15.22 -5.90
CA ASP A 88 7.37 -16.58 -5.98
C ASP A 88 8.28 -16.90 -4.80
N LYS A 89 7.91 -17.95 -4.07
CA LYS A 89 8.60 -18.43 -2.87
C LYS A 89 10.02 -18.88 -3.15
N VAL A 90 10.33 -19.37 -4.35
CA VAL A 90 11.69 -19.88 -4.68
C VAL A 90 12.73 -18.75 -4.71
N HIS A 91 12.30 -17.50 -4.87
CA HIS A 91 13.17 -16.33 -4.92
C HIS A 91 13.34 -15.62 -3.57
N ILE A 92 12.66 -16.07 -2.53
CA ILE A 92 12.76 -15.46 -1.20
C ILE A 92 14.08 -15.91 -0.53
N PRO A 93 14.98 -14.97 -0.17
CA PRO A 93 16.27 -15.32 0.44
C PRO A 93 16.12 -15.88 1.86
N PHE A 94 17.13 -16.60 2.31
CA PHE A 94 17.18 -17.18 3.67
C PHE A 94 17.82 -16.23 4.70
N SER A 95 18.44 -15.13 4.28
CA SER A 95 19.20 -14.23 5.14
C SER A 95 19.04 -12.76 4.72
N ALA A 96 19.50 -11.84 5.57
CA ALA A 96 19.56 -10.41 5.24
C ALA A 96 20.59 -10.08 4.15
N ASN A 97 21.56 -10.96 3.89
CA ASN A 97 22.42 -10.87 2.72
C ASN A 97 21.69 -11.50 1.53
N MET A 98 21.01 -10.67 0.75
CA MET A 98 20.14 -11.10 -0.34
C MET A 98 20.93 -11.22 -1.65
N PRO A 99 21.03 -12.41 -2.26
CA PRO A 99 21.67 -12.56 -3.57
C PRO A 99 20.95 -11.70 -4.62
N VAL A 100 21.71 -11.11 -5.53
CA VAL A 100 21.20 -10.24 -6.60
C VAL A 100 20.07 -10.92 -7.40
N LYS A 101 20.20 -12.22 -7.71
CA LYS A 101 19.18 -12.99 -8.42
C LYS A 101 17.82 -13.04 -7.69
N ASN A 102 17.82 -13.02 -6.36
CA ASN A 102 16.59 -13.02 -5.56
C ASN A 102 15.94 -11.64 -5.54
N LEU A 103 16.76 -10.59 -5.52
CA LEU A 103 16.32 -9.20 -5.58
C LEU A 103 15.61 -8.85 -6.90
N TRP A 104 15.93 -9.54 -8.00
CA TRP A 104 15.29 -9.35 -9.32
C TRP A 104 13.80 -9.64 -9.35
N GLU A 105 13.35 -10.58 -8.53
CA GLU A 105 11.95 -11.01 -8.48
C GLU A 105 11.18 -10.34 -7.35
N MET A 106 11.84 -9.45 -6.60
CA MET A 106 11.19 -8.66 -5.57
C MET A 106 10.27 -7.63 -6.22
N THR A 107 9.05 -7.52 -5.69
CA THR A 107 7.98 -6.70 -6.26
C THR A 107 7.77 -5.38 -5.51
N ALA A 108 8.02 -5.35 -4.21
CA ALA A 108 7.85 -4.16 -3.38
C ALA A 108 8.84 -4.09 -2.22
N THR A 109 9.05 -2.89 -1.69
CA THR A 109 9.57 -2.67 -0.33
C THR A 109 8.63 -1.80 0.48
N TYR A 110 8.55 -2.08 1.79
CA TYR A 110 7.99 -1.20 2.80
C TYR A 110 9.06 -0.91 3.84
N GLU A 111 9.31 0.35 4.14
CA GLU A 111 10.34 0.77 5.11
C GLU A 111 9.73 1.78 6.09
N ALA A 112 9.69 1.39 7.37
CA ALA A 112 9.39 2.27 8.48
C ALA A 112 10.69 2.62 9.20
N HIS A 113 10.88 3.90 9.53
CA HIS A 113 12.02 4.36 10.29
C HIS A 113 11.63 5.62 11.08
N PRO A 114 12.09 5.81 12.33
CA PRO A 114 11.74 6.98 13.15
C PRO A 114 12.09 8.34 12.51
N ASN A 115 13.07 8.35 11.61
CA ASN A 115 13.51 9.57 10.90
C ASN A 115 12.71 9.86 9.62
N TYR A 116 11.77 8.99 9.22
CA TYR A 116 10.92 9.24 8.08
C TYR A 116 9.67 10.00 8.52
N LYS A 117 9.21 10.95 7.69
CA LYS A 117 7.92 11.63 7.91
C LYS A 117 6.76 10.63 7.90
N GLU A 118 6.88 9.61 7.06
CA GLU A 118 5.93 8.51 6.92
C GLU A 118 6.68 7.27 6.40
N ALA A 119 6.17 6.08 6.70
CA ALA A 119 6.70 4.85 6.13
C ALA A 119 6.61 4.87 4.59
N GLN A 120 7.65 4.37 3.94
CA GLN A 120 7.79 4.41 2.49
C GLN A 120 7.41 3.07 1.89
N THR A 121 6.44 3.05 0.98
CA THR A 121 6.10 1.88 0.16
C THR A 121 6.45 2.16 -1.29
N ARG A 122 7.34 1.34 -1.86
CA ARG A 122 7.83 1.48 -3.23
C ARG A 122 7.61 0.18 -3.97
N LEU A 123 7.05 0.26 -5.17
CA LEU A 123 6.97 -0.89 -6.09
C LEU A 123 8.24 -0.98 -6.94
N ALA A 124 8.59 -2.18 -7.38
CA ALA A 124 9.73 -2.39 -8.23
C ALA A 124 9.49 -1.75 -9.60
N CYS A 125 10.50 -1.07 -10.15
CA CYS A 125 10.30 -0.33 -11.39
C CYS A 125 9.79 -1.24 -12.52
N TRP A 126 10.26 -2.47 -12.67
CA TRP A 126 9.85 -3.38 -13.74
C TRP A 126 8.34 -3.71 -13.77
N LEU A 127 7.57 -3.36 -12.74
CA LEU A 127 6.12 -3.57 -12.66
C LEU A 127 5.26 -2.54 -13.39
N TYR A 128 5.80 -1.36 -13.70
CA TYR A 128 5.11 -0.36 -14.51
C TYR A 128 5.15 -0.76 -16.01
N LYS A 129 4.72 0.13 -16.91
CA LYS A 129 4.79 -0.11 -18.37
C LYS A 129 5.96 0.65 -19.02
N ASP A 130 6.36 1.77 -18.43
CA ASP A 130 7.36 2.69 -18.94
C ASP A 130 8.07 3.42 -17.78
N ARG A 131 9.18 4.08 -18.14
CA ARG A 131 10.04 4.82 -17.21
C ARG A 131 9.32 5.98 -16.56
N GLU A 132 8.58 6.77 -17.33
CA GLU A 132 7.88 7.97 -16.85
C GLU A 132 6.90 7.61 -15.73
N SER A 133 6.07 6.59 -15.94
CA SER A 133 5.10 6.10 -14.97
C SER A 133 5.79 5.59 -13.69
N GLY A 134 6.86 4.81 -13.85
CA GLY A 134 7.60 4.26 -12.72
C GLY A 134 8.29 5.35 -11.88
N GLU A 135 8.96 6.31 -12.52
CA GLU A 135 9.65 7.40 -11.85
C GLU A 135 8.68 8.38 -11.19
N ALA A 136 7.54 8.70 -11.84
CA ALA A 136 6.47 9.49 -11.25
C ALA A 136 5.92 8.82 -9.97
N ALA A 137 5.82 7.50 -9.96
CA ALA A 137 5.42 6.70 -8.81
C ALA A 137 6.56 6.44 -7.80
N LYS A 138 7.77 6.96 -8.05
CA LYS A 138 8.97 6.76 -7.21
C LYS A 138 9.27 5.27 -6.96
N CYS A 139 9.17 4.47 -8.01
CA CYS A 139 9.54 3.06 -7.97
C CYS A 139 11.00 2.86 -7.53
N PHE A 140 11.34 1.68 -7.01
CA PHE A 140 12.73 1.35 -6.69
C PHE A 140 13.37 0.47 -7.76
N TYR A 141 14.65 0.73 -8.03
CA TYR A 141 15.49 -0.06 -8.90
C TYR A 141 16.21 -1.15 -8.09
N MET A 142 16.31 -2.33 -8.68
CA MET A 142 17.02 -3.50 -8.18
C MET A 142 18.24 -3.75 -9.06
N PRO A 143 19.40 -4.07 -8.45
CA PRO A 143 20.60 -4.37 -9.23
C PRO A 143 20.33 -5.56 -10.15
N GLY A 144 20.74 -5.51 -11.42
CA GLY A 144 20.75 -6.64 -12.36
C GLY A 144 19.43 -7.01 -13.06
N LYS A 145 18.28 -6.45 -12.67
CA LYS A 145 17.06 -6.57 -13.49
C LYS A 145 17.16 -5.58 -14.65
N LYS A 146 16.81 -6.03 -15.86
CA LYS A 146 16.59 -5.10 -16.98
C LYS A 146 15.21 -4.46 -16.79
N TYR A 147 15.17 -3.14 -16.78
CA TYR A 147 13.93 -2.38 -16.82
C TYR A 147 13.49 -2.22 -18.27
N TRP A 148 12.38 -1.50 -18.50
CA TRP A 148 11.95 -0.93 -19.78
C TRP A 148 13.00 -1.16 -20.82
N GLN A 149 12.68 -2.04 -21.78
CA GLN A 149 13.63 -2.54 -22.76
C GLN A 149 14.70 -1.47 -23.05
N GLN A 150 15.94 -1.90 -23.24
CA GLN A 150 16.93 -1.11 -23.97
C GLN A 150 16.41 -0.84 -25.42
N SER A 151 15.17 -0.35 -25.60
CA SER A 151 14.42 -0.09 -26.84
C SER A 151 14.88 1.22 -27.47
N GLN A 152 16.18 1.49 -27.35
CA GLN A 152 16.91 2.57 -27.99
C GLN A 152 18.31 2.12 -28.44
N GLN A 153 18.62 0.82 -28.45
CA GLN A 153 19.82 0.29 -29.12
C GLN A 153 19.45 -0.82 -30.09
#